data_AF-A0A3N7DP98-F1
#
_entry.id   AF-A0A3N7DP98-F1
#
_cell.length_a   1.000
_cell.length_b   1.000
_cell.length_c   1.000
_cell.angle_alpha   90.00
_cell.angle_beta   90.00
_cell.angle_gamma   90.00
#
_symmetry.space_group_name_H-M   'P 1'
#
loop_
_entity.id
_entity.type
_entity.pdbx_description
1 polymer ?
#
loop_
_entity_poly.entity_id
_entity_poly.type
_entity_poly.pdbx_seq_one_letter_code
_entity_poly.pdbx_strand_id
1 'polypeptide(L)'
;MLTKEKQTQKFYWLKYEISAIQSLILNSPGIDQFVFCYFFPDTHKKDKPLQLIAYGYMADTNQYSSYFDKLEVYNNSALDLSGPIIMSNNIISLANIQLLINTADANGDKPDYLVFIPNVAQGHVFYNVKRFRRIDTGDVELLYNNGLDPIETNPSPPATIH
;
A
#
# COMPACT_ATOMS: atom_id res chain seq x y z
N MET A 1 35.20 3.37 -20.65
CA MET A 1 33.80 2.91 -20.55
C MET A 1 33.14 3.70 -19.45
N LEU A 2 32.15 4.55 -19.76
CA LEU A 2 31.27 5.09 -18.72
C LEU A 2 30.39 3.94 -18.25
N THR A 3 30.64 3.42 -17.05
CA THR A 3 29.68 2.57 -16.35
C THR A 3 28.40 3.37 -16.23
N LYS A 4 27.38 2.99 -17.02
CA LYS A 4 26.02 3.55 -16.88
C LYS A 4 25.62 3.30 -15.42
N GLU A 5 25.59 4.34 -14.60
CA GLU A 5 25.03 4.23 -13.25
C GLU A 5 23.64 3.64 -13.38
N LYS A 6 23.43 2.45 -12.83
CA LYS A 6 22.09 1.88 -12.72
C LYS A 6 21.37 2.74 -11.70
N GLN A 7 20.39 3.52 -12.16
CA GLN A 7 19.49 4.24 -11.27
C GLN A 7 18.93 3.24 -10.24
N THR A 8 19.20 3.50 -8.97
CA THR A 8 18.70 2.71 -7.84
C THR A 8 17.63 3.53 -7.15
N GLN A 9 16.45 2.95 -6.95
CA GLN A 9 15.32 3.58 -6.29
C GLN A 9 14.93 2.77 -5.05
N LYS A 10 14.75 3.48 -3.93
CA LYS A 10 14.21 2.90 -2.70
C LYS A 10 12.70 2.95 -2.70
N PHE A 11 12.09 1.81 -2.42
CA PHE A 11 10.67 1.67 -2.15
C PHE A 11 10.51 1.34 -0.67
N TYR A 12 10.00 2.28 0.10
CA TYR A 12 9.81 2.07 1.54
C TYR A 12 8.60 1.18 1.78
N TRP A 13 8.62 0.48 2.92
CA TRP A 13 7.41 -0.11 3.48
C TRP A 13 6.55 1.03 3.99
N LEU A 14 5.24 0.95 3.74
CA LEU A 14 4.34 2.06 4.01
C LEU A 14 3.21 1.65 4.94
N LYS A 15 2.99 2.43 5.98
CA LYS A 15 1.97 2.25 7.00
C LYS A 15 0.71 3.02 6.62
N TYR A 16 -0.45 2.38 6.74
CA TYR A 16 -1.76 3.00 6.59
C TYR A 16 -2.63 2.74 7.82
N GLU A 17 -2.87 3.79 8.60
CA GLU A 17 -3.67 3.76 9.82
C GLU A 17 -5.12 3.35 9.55
N ILE A 18 -5.69 2.44 10.34
CA ILE A 18 -7.11 2.03 10.15
C ILE A 18 -8.07 3.19 10.38
N SER A 19 -7.77 4.09 11.31
CA SER A 19 -8.57 5.30 11.52
C SER A 19 -8.60 6.20 10.28
N ALA A 20 -7.49 6.30 9.54
CA ALA A 20 -7.42 7.03 8.28
C ALA A 20 -8.19 6.29 7.17
N ILE A 21 -8.00 4.96 7.04
CA ILE A 21 -8.78 4.12 6.11
C ILE A 21 -10.29 4.31 6.32
N GLN A 22 -10.75 4.23 7.57
CA GLN A 22 -12.15 4.41 7.93
C GLN A 22 -12.64 5.83 7.61
N SER A 23 -11.80 6.84 7.83
CA SER A 23 -12.10 8.23 7.47
C SER A 23 -12.24 8.40 5.97
N LEU A 24 -11.36 7.81 5.16
CA LEU A 24 -11.47 7.84 3.70
C LEU A 24 -12.77 7.19 3.22
N ILE A 25 -13.11 6.00 3.73
CA ILE A 25 -14.37 5.31 3.39
C ILE A 25 -15.57 6.18 3.73
N LEU A 26 -15.59 6.77 4.93
CA LEU A 26 -16.70 7.62 5.39
C LEU A 26 -16.86 8.88 4.52
N ASN A 27 -15.74 9.47 4.08
CA ASN A 27 -15.72 10.70 3.28
C ASN A 27 -15.78 10.44 1.76
N SER A 28 -15.90 9.18 1.32
CA SER A 28 -15.95 8.81 -0.10
C SER A 28 -17.18 7.93 -0.41
N PRO A 29 -18.42 8.48 -0.34
CA PRO A 29 -19.62 7.71 -0.62
C PRO A 29 -19.59 7.08 -2.02
N GLY A 30 -19.89 5.78 -2.11
CA GLY A 30 -19.89 5.04 -3.37
C GLY A 30 -18.54 4.49 -3.81
N ILE A 31 -17.48 4.67 -3.00
CA ILE A 31 -16.19 4.02 -3.23
C ILE A 31 -16.35 2.50 -3.39
N ASP A 32 -15.67 1.93 -4.39
CA ASP A 32 -15.56 0.48 -4.59
C ASP A 32 -14.11 -0.02 -4.60
N GLN A 33 -13.15 0.89 -4.80
CA GLN A 33 -11.72 0.60 -4.88
C GLN A 33 -10.90 1.67 -4.17
N PHE A 34 -9.76 1.26 -3.64
CA PHE A 34 -8.67 2.17 -3.27
C PHE A 34 -7.65 2.17 -4.40
N VAL A 35 -7.20 3.36 -4.77
CA VAL A 35 -6.13 3.57 -5.75
C VAL A 35 -4.97 4.27 -5.06
N PHE A 36 -3.81 3.65 -5.12
CA PHE A 36 -2.57 4.14 -4.55
C PHE A 36 -1.66 4.70 -5.64
N CYS A 37 -1.35 5.98 -5.52
CA CYS A 37 -0.52 6.72 -6.46
C CYS A 37 0.83 7.05 -5.83
N TYR A 38 1.91 6.90 -6.59
CA TYR A 38 3.25 7.27 -6.15
C TYR A 38 3.38 8.79 -5.98
N PHE A 39 3.96 9.22 -4.86
CA PHE A 39 4.25 10.63 -4.64
C PHE A 39 5.57 10.83 -3.90
N PHE A 40 6.20 11.97 -4.16
CA PHE A 40 7.37 12.44 -3.42
C PHE A 40 6.92 13.57 -2.48
N PRO A 41 6.81 13.33 -1.16
CA PRO A 41 6.39 14.34 -0.19
C PRO A 41 7.33 15.55 -0.16
N ASP A 42 8.64 15.27 -0.30
CA ASP A 42 9.73 16.21 -0.06
C ASP A 42 10.76 16.08 -1.20
N THR A 43 10.47 16.68 -2.35
CA THR A 43 11.34 16.62 -3.53
C THR A 43 12.69 17.31 -3.33
N HIS A 44 12.81 18.15 -2.30
CA HIS A 44 14.02 18.89 -1.93
C HIS A 44 14.97 18.09 -1.03
N LYS A 45 14.50 17.03 -0.35
CA LYS A 45 15.38 16.21 0.50
C LYS A 45 16.33 15.38 -0.37
N LYS A 46 17.45 14.95 0.21
CA LYS A 46 18.46 14.15 -0.51
C LYS A 46 17.97 12.73 -0.80
N ASP A 47 17.21 12.16 0.14
CA ASP A 47 16.67 10.80 0.10
C ASP A 47 15.36 10.69 -0.70
N LYS A 48 14.59 11.79 -0.82
CA LYS A 48 13.33 11.89 -1.60
C LYS A 48 12.46 10.64 -1.41
N PRO A 49 11.99 10.37 -0.18
CA PRO A 49 11.33 9.10 0.10
C PRO A 49 10.08 8.96 -0.76
N LEU A 50 10.05 7.92 -1.60
CA LEU A 50 8.87 7.60 -2.40
C LEU A 50 7.81 6.98 -1.48
N GLN A 51 6.61 7.56 -1.50
CA GLN A 51 5.46 7.13 -0.70
C GLN A 51 4.22 6.94 -1.59
N LEU A 52 3.10 6.52 -1.00
CA LEU A 52 1.80 6.35 -1.68
C LEU A 52 0.73 7.30 -1.12
N ILE A 53 -0.02 7.95 -2.00
CA ILE A 53 -1.30 8.60 -1.68
C ILE A 53 -2.42 7.62 -1.99
N ALA A 54 -3.37 7.47 -1.07
CA ALA A 54 -4.59 6.70 -1.25
C ALA A 54 -5.74 7.60 -1.67
N TYR A 55 -6.41 7.25 -2.76
CA TYR A 55 -7.70 7.79 -3.17
C TYR A 55 -8.76 6.69 -3.11
N GLY A 56 -9.99 7.07 -2.83
CA GLY A 56 -11.16 6.26 -3.18
C GLY A 56 -11.47 6.41 -4.66
N TYR A 57 -11.86 5.32 -5.30
CA TYR A 57 -12.30 5.30 -6.69
C TYR A 57 -13.71 4.69 -6.76
N MET A 58 -14.56 5.35 -7.55
CA MET A 58 -15.94 4.98 -7.85
C MET A 58 -15.98 4.57 -9.33
N ALA A 59 -15.97 3.28 -9.62
CA ALA A 59 -15.89 2.75 -10.98
C ALA A 59 -17.14 3.09 -11.80
N ASP A 60 -18.32 3.06 -11.16
CA ASP A 60 -19.61 3.35 -11.81
C ASP A 60 -19.67 4.77 -12.39
N THR A 61 -19.03 5.74 -11.71
CA THR A 61 -18.98 7.14 -12.14
C THR A 61 -17.63 7.55 -12.72
N ASN A 62 -16.64 6.65 -12.70
CA ASN A 62 -15.24 6.91 -13.07
C ASN A 62 -14.69 8.17 -12.37
N GLN A 63 -14.88 8.23 -11.05
CA GLN A 63 -14.46 9.37 -10.23
C GLN A 63 -13.50 8.94 -9.13
N TYR A 64 -12.63 9.86 -8.75
CA TYR A 64 -11.81 9.75 -7.55
C TYR A 64 -12.42 10.59 -6.43
N SER A 65 -12.22 10.16 -5.19
CA SER A 65 -12.60 10.92 -4.00
C SER A 65 -11.80 12.23 -3.93
N SER A 66 -12.44 13.28 -3.42
CA SER A 66 -11.76 14.54 -3.09
C SER A 66 -10.95 14.43 -1.80
N TYR A 67 -11.37 13.54 -0.88
CA TYR A 67 -10.62 13.16 0.31
C TYR A 67 -9.56 12.12 -0.05
N PHE A 68 -8.33 12.30 0.44
CA PHE A 68 -7.21 11.40 0.18
C PHE A 68 -6.28 11.34 1.39
N ASP A 69 -5.58 10.23 1.53
CA ASP A 69 -4.64 9.99 2.63
C ASP A 69 -3.22 9.76 2.11
N LYS A 70 -2.23 10.04 2.94
CA LYS A 70 -0.82 9.73 2.67
C LYS A 70 -0.40 8.57 3.56
N LEU A 71 0.25 7.58 2.97
CA LEU A 71 0.83 6.49 3.73
C LEU A 71 2.23 6.89 4.25
N GLU A 72 2.51 6.54 5.49
CA GLU A 72 3.75 6.92 6.20
C GLU A 72 4.83 5.86 6.03
N VAL A 73 6.11 6.24 6.12
CA VAL A 73 7.21 5.25 6.12
C VAL A 73 7.15 4.39 7.39
N TYR A 74 7.23 3.07 7.22
CA TYR A 74 7.23 2.09 8.30
C TYR A 74 8.65 1.60 8.63
N ASN A 75 9.10 1.84 9.86
CA ASN A 75 10.37 1.35 10.44
C ASN A 75 11.63 1.55 9.57
N ASN A 76 11.62 2.52 8.66
CA ASN A 76 12.69 2.76 7.67
C ASN A 76 13.04 1.52 6.82
N SER A 77 12.16 0.51 6.76
CA SER A 77 12.33 -0.68 5.91
C SER A 77 12.13 -0.30 4.44
N ALA A 78 12.98 -0.81 3.56
CA ALA A 78 12.90 -0.53 2.13
C ALA A 78 13.38 -1.68 1.27
N LEU A 79 12.85 -1.75 0.05
CA LEU A 79 13.35 -2.56 -1.05
C LEU A 79 14.16 -1.66 -2.00
N ASP A 80 15.44 -1.97 -2.16
CA ASP A 80 16.33 -1.31 -3.13
C ASP A 80 16.19 -1.99 -4.49
N LEU A 81 15.70 -1.26 -5.49
CA LEU A 81 15.52 -1.76 -6.86
C LEU A 81 16.45 -1.03 -7.83
N SER A 82 17.03 -1.79 -8.75
CA SER A 82 17.91 -1.27 -9.81
C SER A 82 17.40 -1.69 -11.18
N GLY A 83 17.51 -0.79 -12.16
CA GLY A 83 17.12 -1.06 -13.55
C GLY A 83 15.72 -0.55 -13.89
N PRO A 84 15.16 -0.95 -15.05
CA PRO A 84 13.84 -0.52 -15.47
C PRO A 84 12.77 -1.03 -14.51
N ILE A 85 11.96 -0.11 -13.99
CA ILE A 85 10.85 -0.39 -13.08
C ILE A 85 9.61 0.38 -13.55
N ILE A 86 8.45 -0.24 -13.43
CA ILE A 86 7.16 0.31 -13.83
C ILE A 86 6.39 0.67 -12.56
N MET A 87 6.24 1.98 -12.34
CA MET A 87 5.54 2.57 -11.19
C MET A 87 4.10 2.92 -11.58
N SER A 88 3.28 1.90 -11.73
CA SER A 88 1.85 2.02 -12.01
C SER A 88 1.03 2.31 -10.75
N ASN A 89 -0.14 2.94 -10.91
CA ASN A 89 -1.11 3.00 -9.81
C ASN A 89 -1.44 1.59 -9.33
N ASN A 90 -1.49 1.43 -8.01
CA ASN A 90 -1.77 0.15 -7.36
C ASN A 90 -3.21 0.15 -6.85
N ILE A 91 -3.95 -0.91 -7.10
CA ILE A 91 -5.40 -0.97 -6.81
C ILE A 91 -5.70 -2.12 -5.85
N ILE A 92 -6.61 -1.88 -4.91
CA ILE A 92 -7.22 -2.92 -4.07
C ILE A 92 -8.71 -2.62 -3.92
N SER A 93 -9.55 -3.66 -3.93
CA SER A 93 -10.99 -3.46 -3.76
C SER A 93 -11.34 -3.00 -2.35
N LEU A 94 -12.43 -2.25 -2.20
CA LEU A 94 -13.01 -1.91 -0.90
C LEU A 94 -13.30 -3.18 -0.09
N ALA A 95 -13.83 -4.22 -0.74
CA ALA A 95 -14.12 -5.49 -0.08
C ALA A 95 -12.87 -6.13 0.54
N ASN A 96 -11.74 -6.12 -0.16
CA ASN A 96 -10.47 -6.63 0.37
C ASN A 96 -9.93 -5.77 1.51
N ILE A 97 -10.01 -4.44 1.41
CA ILE A 97 -9.64 -3.54 2.51
C ILE A 97 -10.54 -3.77 3.74
N GLN A 98 -11.85 -3.87 3.54
CA GLN A 98 -12.80 -4.17 4.61
C GLN A 98 -12.52 -5.52 5.26
N LEU A 99 -12.16 -6.54 4.47
CA LEU A 99 -11.73 -7.83 4.99
C LEU A 99 -10.49 -7.68 5.87
N LEU A 100 -9.45 -6.97 5.39
CA LEU A 100 -8.20 -6.72 6.11
C LEU A 100 -8.40 -6.04 7.47
N ILE A 101 -9.24 -4.98 7.52
CA ILE A 101 -9.39 -4.18 8.74
C ILE A 101 -10.42 -4.75 9.73
N ASN A 102 -11.39 -5.54 9.27
CA ASN A 102 -12.47 -6.03 10.12
C ASN A 102 -12.29 -7.47 10.60
N THR A 103 -11.50 -8.28 9.89
CA THR A 103 -11.24 -9.67 10.31
C THR A 103 -10.38 -9.69 11.56
N ALA A 104 -10.73 -10.54 12.52
CA ALA A 104 -9.91 -10.80 13.70
C ALA A 104 -8.94 -11.97 13.46
N ASP A 105 -7.83 -12.03 14.18
CA ASP A 105 -6.93 -13.18 14.19
C ASP A 105 -7.48 -14.34 15.06
N ALA A 106 -6.66 -15.36 15.30
CA ALA A 106 -7.01 -16.51 16.14
C ALA A 106 -7.39 -16.16 17.59
N ASN A 107 -6.88 -15.03 18.09
CA ASN A 107 -7.06 -14.55 19.45
C ASN A 107 -8.21 -13.53 19.58
N GLY A 108 -8.88 -13.20 18.46
CA GLY A 108 -9.93 -12.19 18.43
C GLY A 108 -9.39 -10.76 18.23
N ASP A 109 -8.11 -10.60 17.96
CA ASP A 109 -7.46 -9.30 17.81
C ASP A 109 -7.63 -8.75 16.39
N LYS A 110 -7.84 -7.44 16.30
CA LYS A 110 -7.92 -6.71 15.03
C LYS A 110 -6.65 -5.87 14.83
N PRO A 111 -6.26 -5.60 13.57
CA PRO A 111 -5.13 -4.73 13.31
C PRO A 111 -5.42 -3.31 13.80
N ASP A 112 -4.36 -2.56 14.02
CA ASP A 112 -4.40 -1.10 14.22
C ASP A 112 -4.05 -0.34 12.93
N TYR A 113 -3.27 -0.97 12.04
CA TYR A 113 -2.84 -0.43 10.76
C TYR A 113 -2.48 -1.53 9.78
N LEU A 114 -2.40 -1.16 8.50
CA LEU A 114 -1.90 -2.02 7.43
C LEU A 114 -0.48 -1.60 7.04
N VAL A 115 0.35 -2.56 6.65
CA VAL A 115 1.69 -2.30 6.10
C VAL A 115 1.75 -2.81 4.67
N PHE A 116 2.08 -1.89 3.76
CA PHE A 116 2.28 -2.11 2.35
C PHE A 116 3.76 -2.40 2.13
N ILE A 117 4.08 -3.65 1.81
CA ILE A 117 5.44 -4.14 1.59
C ILE A 117 5.69 -4.21 0.08
N PRO A 118 6.61 -3.42 -0.47
CA PRO A 118 6.86 -3.38 -1.90
C PRO A 118 7.41 -4.72 -2.39
N ASN A 119 6.95 -5.12 -3.57
CA ASN A 119 7.38 -6.30 -4.30
C ASN A 119 7.38 -6.00 -5.81
N VAL A 120 8.01 -6.87 -6.60
CA VAL A 120 8.15 -6.68 -8.05
C VAL A 120 7.86 -7.96 -8.80
N ALA A 121 6.96 -7.87 -9.78
CA ALA A 121 6.67 -8.94 -10.72
C ALA A 121 6.74 -8.36 -12.13
N GLN A 122 7.53 -8.99 -13.01
CA GLN A 122 7.67 -8.57 -14.41
C GLN A 122 8.03 -7.07 -14.58
N GLY A 123 8.76 -6.50 -13.60
CA GLY A 123 9.13 -5.09 -13.59
C GLY A 123 8.08 -4.12 -13.03
N HIS A 124 6.84 -4.57 -12.79
CA HIS A 124 5.81 -3.78 -12.13
C HIS A 124 5.97 -3.82 -10.62
N VAL A 125 5.98 -2.64 -9.99
CA VAL A 125 6.01 -2.54 -8.53
C VAL A 125 4.58 -2.63 -7.99
N PHE A 126 4.38 -3.56 -7.07
CA PHE A 126 3.14 -3.77 -6.32
C PHE A 126 3.43 -3.95 -4.83
N TYR A 127 2.39 -4.10 -4.02
CA TYR A 127 2.53 -4.19 -2.56
C TYR A 127 1.76 -5.38 -1.99
N ASN A 128 2.45 -6.16 -1.16
CA ASN A 128 1.82 -7.13 -0.28
C ASN A 128 1.28 -6.36 0.93
N VAL A 129 -0.01 -6.50 1.21
CA VAL A 129 -0.68 -5.76 2.29
C VAL A 129 -0.85 -6.67 3.49
N LYS A 130 -0.13 -6.33 4.56
CA LYS A 130 -0.11 -7.07 5.82
C LYS A 130 -0.82 -6.32 6.93
N ARG A 131 -1.31 -7.07 7.92
CA ARG A 131 -2.08 -6.56 9.07
C ARG A 131 -1.16 -6.50 10.29
N PHE A 132 -1.15 -5.37 11.00
CA PHE A 132 -0.31 -5.21 12.18
C PHE A 132 -1.10 -4.61 13.35
N ARG A 133 -0.72 -5.02 14.56
CA ARG A 133 -1.20 -4.48 15.83
C ARG A 133 -0.04 -3.91 16.62
N ARG A 134 -0.27 -2.80 17.32
CA ARG A 134 0.66 -2.25 18.31
C ARG A 134 0.44 -2.93 19.64
N ILE A 135 1.53 -3.36 20.24
CA ILE A 135 1.59 -3.82 21.62
C ILE A 135 2.70 -3.04 22.36
N ASP A 136 2.73 -3.13 23.68
CA ASP A 136 3.68 -2.35 24.50
C ASP A 136 5.15 -2.59 24.14
N THR A 137 5.47 -3.77 23.60
CA THR A 137 6.83 -4.16 23.20
C THR A 137 7.16 -3.90 21.73
N GLY A 138 6.24 -3.32 20.95
CA GLY A 138 6.42 -3.03 19.53
C GLY A 138 5.25 -3.49 18.66
N ASP A 139 5.55 -3.85 17.41
CA ASP A 139 4.55 -4.15 16.40
C ASP A 139 4.48 -5.66 16.13
N VAL A 140 3.28 -6.24 16.09
CA VAL A 140 3.05 -7.66 15.81
C VAL A 140 2.22 -7.82 14.55
N GLU A 141 2.70 -8.68 13.64
CA GLU A 141 1.98 -9.08 12.44
C GLU A 141 0.81 -10.01 12.82
N LEU A 142 -0.40 -9.68 12.34
CA LEU A 142 -1.60 -10.51 12.52
C LEU A 142 -1.83 -11.36 11.27
N LEU A 143 -1.63 -12.66 11.40
CA LEU A 143 -1.79 -13.62 10.30
C LEU A 143 -3.26 -14.00 10.07
N TYR A 144 -3.58 -14.30 8.82
CA TYR A 144 -4.84 -14.97 8.48
C TYR A 144 -4.75 -16.48 8.68
N ASN A 145 -5.73 -17.06 9.38
CA ASN A 145 -5.85 -18.53 9.52
C ASN A 145 -6.55 -19.22 8.33
N ASN A 146 -6.80 -18.50 7.22
CA ASN A 146 -7.65 -18.97 6.13
C ASN A 146 -7.00 -18.88 4.73
N GLY A 147 -5.67 -18.73 4.64
CA GLY A 147 -4.93 -18.87 3.37
C GLY A 147 -5.08 -17.73 2.37
N LEU A 148 -5.66 -16.59 2.78
CA LEU A 148 -5.83 -15.39 1.96
C LEU A 148 -4.65 -14.39 2.09
N ASP A 149 -3.55 -14.78 2.73
CA ASP A 149 -2.40 -13.93 3.04
C ASP A 149 -1.21 -14.22 2.09
N PRO A 150 -0.57 -13.20 1.50
CA PRO A 150 -0.94 -11.79 1.51
C PRO A 150 -2.03 -11.45 0.50
N ILE A 151 -2.84 -10.43 0.83
CA ILE A 151 -3.62 -9.71 -0.17
C ILE A 151 -2.67 -8.72 -0.85
N GLU A 152 -2.61 -8.78 -2.16
CA GLU A 152 -1.72 -7.95 -2.97
C GLU A 152 -2.48 -6.80 -3.64
N THR A 153 -1.82 -5.66 -3.83
CA THR A 153 -2.32 -4.62 -4.74
C THR A 153 -2.07 -5.03 -6.18
N ASN A 154 -2.98 -4.65 -7.08
CA ASN A 154 -2.83 -4.90 -8.51
C ASN A 154 -2.32 -3.64 -9.24
N PRO A 155 -1.16 -3.67 -9.91
CA PRO A 155 -0.69 -2.55 -10.71
C PRO A 155 -1.55 -2.37 -11.97
N SER A 156 -1.91 -1.12 -12.29
CA SER A 156 -2.81 -0.74 -13.39
C SER A 156 -2.08 -0.11 -14.59
N PRO A 157 -2.50 -0.35 -15.86
CA PRO A 157 -3.55 -1.28 -16.31
C PRO A 157 -3.14 -2.73 -16.00
N PRO A 158 -4.10 -3.65 -15.76
CA PRO A 158 -3.85 -4.87 -15.00
C PRO A 158 -2.71 -5.68 -15.61
N ALA A 159 -1.58 -5.71 -14.92
CA ALA A 159 -0.63 -6.79 -15.05
C ALA A 159 -1.11 -7.87 -14.08
N THR A 160 -2.15 -8.62 -14.46
CA THR A 160 -2.65 -9.75 -13.65
C THR A 160 -1.46 -10.63 -13.27
N ILE A 161 -1.03 -10.49 -12.01
CA ILE A 161 0.14 -11.15 -11.44
C ILE A 161 -0.21 -12.65 -11.42
N HIS A 162 0.58 -13.45 -12.12
CA HIS A 162 0.45 -14.91 -12.18
C HIS A 162 1.63 -15.56 -11.47
#